data_AF-A0A7C9KDW6-F1
#
_entry.id   AF-A0A7C9KDW6-F1
#
_cell.length_a   1.000
_cell.length_b   1.000
_cell.length_c   1.000
_cell.angle_alpha   90.00
_cell.angle_beta   90.00
_cell.angle_gamma   90.00
#
_symmetry.space_group_name_H-M   'P 1'
#
loop_
_entity.id
_entity.type
_entity.pdbx_description
1 polymer ?
#
loop_
_entity_poly.entity_id
_entity_poly.type
_entity_poly.pdbx_seq_one_letter_code
_entity_poly.pdbx_strand_id
1 'polypeptide(L)'
;MAGGEGSPVACAPFEPDFDRIADSSKVEGHPAILPTRTLMEVGWADLGERERNVSALVCLRLVASVAPPWRKREGKVALDGIAYDGTRVRFAASGFATEDAGWKGIVDATLERIGAKAAKPEQQAIPPKCEVGQTVTPQRFELKEGKTKAPAAYTDATLLTAMETCGRSLDDEQLAAALKGRGIGTAAT
;
A
#
# COMPACT_ATOMS: atom_id res chain seq x y z
N MET A 1 -38.97 -4.10 15.68
CA MET A 1 -38.43 -4.62 14.41
C MET A 1 -38.09 -3.44 13.52
N ALA A 2 -36.83 -3.01 13.52
CA ALA A 2 -36.32 -2.03 12.58
C ALA A 2 -35.11 -2.69 11.93
N GLY A 3 -35.26 -3.07 10.67
CA GLY A 3 -34.19 -3.63 9.86
C GLY A 3 -33.11 -2.59 9.68
N GLY A 4 -31.93 -2.87 10.23
CA GLY A 4 -30.72 -2.16 9.86
C GLY A 4 -30.33 -2.58 8.45
N GLU A 5 -30.75 -1.81 7.45
CA GLU A 5 -30.13 -1.86 6.13
C GLU A 5 -28.67 -1.44 6.32
N GLY A 6 -27.80 -2.45 6.41
CA GLY A 6 -26.36 -2.26 6.40
C GLY A 6 -26.00 -1.59 5.09
N SER A 7 -25.72 -0.28 5.16
CA SER A 7 -25.23 0.50 4.03
C SER A 7 -24.09 -0.28 3.33
N PRO A 8 -24.29 -0.71 2.07
CA PRO A 8 -23.30 -1.45 1.32
C PRO A 8 -22.07 -0.55 1.19
N VAL A 9 -20.90 -1.15 1.39
CA VAL A 9 -19.60 -0.50 1.25
C VAL A 9 -19.59 0.25 -0.07
N ALA A 10 -19.69 1.59 -0.01
CA ALA A 10 -19.82 2.44 -1.19
C ALA A 10 -18.46 2.61 -1.89
N CYS A 11 -17.93 1.51 -2.42
CA CYS A 11 -17.26 1.56 -3.70
C CYS A 11 -18.37 1.43 -4.75
N ALA A 12 -18.33 2.21 -5.83
CA ALA A 12 -19.27 2.00 -6.93
C ALA A 12 -19.19 0.53 -7.38
N PRO A 13 -20.31 -0.09 -7.78
CA PRO A 13 -20.28 -1.42 -8.37
C PRO A 13 -19.21 -1.47 -9.47
N PHE A 14 -18.34 -2.48 -9.41
CA PHE A 14 -17.27 -2.68 -10.38
C PHE A 14 -17.37 -4.07 -10.97
N GLU A 15 -16.91 -4.21 -12.20
CA GLU A 15 -16.76 -5.50 -12.85
C GLU A 15 -15.44 -6.14 -12.39
N PRO A 16 -15.48 -7.33 -11.76
CA PRO A 16 -14.28 -7.99 -11.26
C PRO A 16 -13.41 -8.52 -12.40
N ASP A 17 -12.13 -8.20 -12.37
CA ASP A 17 -11.13 -8.69 -13.32
C ASP A 17 -10.41 -9.92 -12.74
N PHE A 18 -10.94 -11.11 -13.06
CA PHE A 18 -10.42 -12.39 -12.57
C PHE A 18 -9.13 -12.83 -13.27
N ASP A 19 -8.86 -12.34 -14.49
CA ASP A 19 -7.65 -12.70 -15.26
C ASP A 19 -6.37 -12.26 -14.53
N ARG A 20 -6.48 -11.29 -13.61
CA ARG A 20 -5.39 -10.83 -12.76
C ARG A 20 -4.92 -11.87 -11.74
N ILE A 21 -5.77 -12.83 -11.38
CA ILE A 21 -5.50 -13.81 -10.32
C ILE A 21 -5.67 -15.27 -10.76
N ALA A 22 -6.41 -15.53 -11.85
CA ALA A 22 -6.67 -16.86 -12.36
C ALA A 22 -5.60 -17.30 -13.37
N ASP A 23 -4.44 -17.73 -12.86
CA ASP A 23 -3.33 -18.20 -13.70
C ASP A 23 -2.76 -19.52 -13.18
N SER A 24 -3.13 -20.63 -13.83
CA SER A 24 -2.66 -21.98 -13.48
C SER A 24 -1.15 -22.16 -13.66
N SER A 25 -0.50 -21.36 -14.51
CA SER A 25 0.95 -21.47 -14.74
C SER A 25 1.78 -20.93 -13.57
N LYS A 26 1.17 -20.15 -12.67
CA LYS A 26 1.80 -19.53 -11.51
C LYS A 26 1.49 -20.22 -10.19
N VAL A 27 0.88 -21.41 -10.23
CA VAL A 27 0.55 -22.19 -9.03
C VAL A 27 1.66 -23.21 -8.77
N GLU A 28 2.49 -22.95 -7.77
CA GLU A 28 3.55 -23.86 -7.33
C GLU A 28 3.13 -24.58 -6.03
N GLY A 29 2.78 -25.86 -6.14
CA GLY A 29 2.38 -26.71 -5.02
C GLY A 29 0.93 -26.50 -4.56
N HIS A 30 0.59 -25.29 -4.11
CA HIS A 30 -0.74 -24.95 -3.58
C HIS A 30 -1.26 -23.60 -4.11
N PRO A 31 -2.58 -23.44 -4.31
CA PRO A 31 -3.16 -22.16 -4.68
C PRO A 31 -3.12 -21.16 -3.51
N ALA A 32 -3.38 -19.89 -3.81
CA ALA A 32 -3.57 -18.86 -2.79
C ALA A 32 -4.68 -19.23 -1.80
N ILE A 33 -4.60 -18.71 -0.57
CA ILE A 33 -5.63 -18.88 0.46
C ILE A 33 -6.89 -18.13 0.02
N LEU A 34 -7.98 -18.85 -0.20
CA LEU A 34 -9.26 -18.34 -0.66
C LEU A 34 -10.38 -18.70 0.32
N PRO A 35 -11.42 -17.86 0.45
CA PRO A 35 -12.60 -18.23 1.20
C PRO A 35 -13.31 -19.40 0.50
N THR A 36 -13.79 -20.37 1.29
CA THR A 36 -14.48 -21.56 0.79
C THR A 36 -15.99 -21.46 1.01
N ARG A 37 -16.77 -22.35 0.39
CA ARG A 37 -18.22 -22.44 0.63
C ARG A 37 -18.56 -22.75 2.09
N THR A 38 -17.70 -23.48 2.78
CA THR A 38 -17.86 -23.79 4.21
C THR A 38 -17.97 -22.53 5.07
N LEU A 39 -17.26 -21.44 4.71
CA LEU A 39 -17.40 -20.15 5.40
C LEU A 39 -18.82 -19.58 5.28
N MET A 40 -19.48 -19.81 4.13
CA MET A 40 -20.87 -19.39 3.90
C MET A 40 -21.87 -20.27 4.66
N GLU A 41 -21.57 -21.57 4.79
CA GLU A 41 -22.40 -22.55 5.49
C GLU A 41 -22.39 -22.35 7.02
N VAL A 42 -21.21 -22.13 7.61
CA VAL A 42 -21.06 -21.83 9.05
C VAL A 42 -21.63 -20.45 9.38
N GLY A 43 -21.45 -19.47 8.49
CA GLY A 43 -21.92 -18.11 8.71
C GLY A 43 -21.04 -17.31 9.69
N TRP A 44 -21.09 -15.99 9.57
CA TRP A 44 -20.22 -15.09 10.33
C TRP A 44 -20.49 -15.05 11.84
N ALA A 45 -21.72 -15.39 12.24
CA ALA A 45 -22.15 -15.33 13.64
C ALA A 45 -21.49 -16.43 14.50
N ASP A 46 -21.21 -17.59 13.89
CA ASP A 46 -20.70 -18.77 14.59
C ASP A 46 -19.16 -18.78 14.68
N LEU A 47 -18.49 -17.81 14.03
CA LEU A 47 -17.04 -17.63 14.14
C LEU A 47 -16.66 -16.81 15.37
N GLY A 48 -15.61 -17.27 16.07
CA GLY A 48 -14.94 -16.47 17.09
C GLY A 48 -14.31 -15.21 16.50
N GLU A 49 -14.00 -14.21 17.34
CA GLU A 49 -13.51 -12.90 16.88
C GLU A 49 -12.25 -13.00 15.99
N ARG A 50 -11.28 -13.83 16.38
CA ARG A 50 -10.04 -14.01 15.61
C ARG A 50 -10.28 -14.66 14.26
N GLU A 51 -11.08 -15.72 14.22
CA GLU A 51 -11.44 -16.44 12.98
C GLU A 51 -12.21 -15.51 12.03
N ARG A 52 -13.12 -14.71 12.59
CA ARG A 52 -13.88 -13.70 11.87
C ARG A 52 -12.97 -12.64 11.26
N ASN A 53 -12.01 -12.13 12.02
CA ASN A 53 -11.06 -11.11 11.55
C ASN A 53 -10.15 -11.66 10.44
N VAL A 54 -9.60 -12.87 10.61
CA VAL A 54 -8.76 -13.51 9.58
C VAL A 54 -9.59 -13.79 8.31
N SER A 55 -10.80 -14.33 8.47
CA SER A 55 -11.70 -14.60 7.33
C SER A 55 -12.08 -13.30 6.60
N ALA A 56 -12.34 -12.22 7.33
CA ALA A 56 -12.62 -10.91 6.75
C ALA A 56 -11.42 -10.36 5.97
N LEU A 57 -10.19 -10.53 6.47
CA LEU A 57 -8.98 -10.12 5.76
C LEU A 57 -8.76 -10.93 4.47
N VAL A 58 -9.00 -12.24 4.49
CA VAL A 58 -8.91 -13.11 3.31
C VAL A 58 -9.95 -12.70 2.25
N CYS A 59 -11.21 -12.49 2.65
CA CYS A 59 -12.26 -12.00 1.76
C CYS A 59 -11.94 -10.60 1.20
N LEU A 60 -11.50 -9.68 2.05
CA LEU A 60 -11.11 -8.33 1.64
C LEU A 60 -9.98 -8.37 0.62
N ARG A 61 -8.99 -9.25 0.83
CA ARG A 61 -7.86 -9.40 -0.08
C ARG A 61 -8.29 -9.93 -1.45
N LEU A 62 -9.22 -10.88 -1.50
CA LEU A 62 -9.77 -11.40 -2.75
C LEU A 62 -10.58 -10.32 -3.49
N VAL A 63 -11.45 -9.59 -2.80
CA VAL A 63 -12.23 -8.51 -3.43
C VAL A 63 -11.31 -7.42 -3.97
N ALA A 64 -10.28 -7.03 -3.21
CA ALA A 64 -9.31 -6.02 -3.63
C ALA A 64 -8.44 -6.48 -4.81
N SER A 65 -8.15 -7.78 -4.97
CA SER A 65 -7.27 -8.27 -6.04
C SER A 65 -7.93 -8.23 -7.43
N VAL A 66 -9.26 -8.34 -7.48
CA VAL A 66 -10.05 -8.26 -8.72
C VAL A 66 -10.66 -6.87 -8.97
N ALA A 67 -10.47 -5.93 -8.04
CA ALA A 67 -10.97 -4.57 -8.16
C ALA A 67 -10.14 -3.70 -9.11
N PRO A 68 -10.71 -2.61 -9.65
CA PRO A 68 -9.98 -1.65 -10.48
C PRO A 68 -8.69 -1.15 -9.82
N PRO A 69 -7.66 -0.82 -10.62
CA PRO A 69 -6.43 -0.29 -10.09
C PRO A 69 -6.66 1.07 -9.41
N TRP A 70 -5.97 1.30 -8.29
CA TRP A 70 -5.86 2.65 -7.73
C TRP A 70 -5.07 3.54 -8.71
N ARG A 71 -5.69 4.62 -9.20
CA ARG A 71 -5.08 5.58 -10.12
C ARG A 71 -4.82 6.89 -9.41
N LYS A 72 -3.61 7.42 -9.61
CA LYS A 72 -3.19 8.71 -9.07
C LYS A 72 -2.48 9.53 -10.13
N ARG A 73 -2.62 10.85 -10.01
CA ARG A 73 -1.82 11.83 -10.72
C ARG A 73 -0.70 12.28 -9.81
N GLU A 74 0.54 12.20 -10.27
CA GLU A 74 1.69 12.73 -9.56
C GLU A 74 2.16 14.03 -10.20
N GLY A 75 2.57 15.00 -9.38
CA GLY A 75 3.23 16.21 -9.82
C GLY A 75 4.58 16.35 -9.13
N LYS A 76 5.60 16.73 -9.90
CA LYS A 76 6.93 17.05 -9.40
C LYS A 76 7.38 18.37 -10.00
N VAL A 77 7.85 19.28 -9.15
CA VAL A 77 8.41 20.57 -9.56
C VAL A 77 9.80 20.67 -8.95
N ALA A 78 10.76 21.08 -9.77
CA ALA A 78 12.10 21.43 -9.34
C ALA A 78 12.32 22.93 -9.57
N LEU A 79 12.94 23.59 -8.60
CA LEU A 79 13.29 24.99 -8.67
C LEU A 79 14.78 25.13 -8.43
N ASP A 80 15.46 25.80 -9.35
CA ASP A 80 16.85 26.20 -9.19
C ASP A 80 16.89 27.65 -8.72
N GLY A 81 17.75 27.93 -7.75
CA GLY A 81 17.93 29.25 -7.17
C GLY A 81 19.39 29.53 -6.84
N ILE A 82 19.67 30.77 -6.45
CA ILE A 82 20.97 31.20 -5.98
C ILE A 82 20.78 31.70 -4.54
N ALA A 83 21.54 31.13 -3.61
CA ALA A 83 21.57 31.56 -2.23
C ALA A 83 22.33 32.89 -2.07
N TYR A 84 22.22 33.53 -0.90
CA TYR A 84 22.84 34.84 -0.64
C TYR A 84 24.37 34.86 -0.81
N ASP A 85 25.04 33.72 -0.64
CA ASP A 85 26.47 33.53 -0.82
C ASP A 85 26.87 33.23 -2.28
N GLY A 86 25.92 33.25 -3.22
CA GLY A 86 26.13 32.90 -4.63
C GLY A 86 26.06 31.42 -4.94
N THR A 87 25.82 30.55 -3.95
CA THR A 87 25.73 29.10 -4.14
C THR A 87 24.46 28.72 -4.91
N ARG A 88 24.58 27.84 -5.91
CA ARG A 88 23.41 27.26 -6.58
C ARG A 88 22.70 26.27 -5.65
N VAL A 89 21.41 26.47 -5.45
CA VAL A 89 20.55 25.62 -4.62
C VAL A 89 19.42 25.06 -5.44
N ARG A 90 19.02 23.81 -5.14
CA ARG A 90 17.91 23.15 -5.81
C ARG A 90 16.86 22.72 -4.80
N PHE A 91 15.61 23.10 -5.06
CA PHE A 91 14.45 22.66 -4.31
C PHE A 91 13.62 21.71 -5.17
N ALA A 92 12.97 20.75 -4.51
CA ALA A 92 12.03 19.85 -5.15
C ALA A 92 10.76 19.76 -4.31
N ALA A 93 9.61 19.81 -4.99
CA ALA A 93 8.31 19.53 -4.41
C ALA A 93 7.68 18.39 -5.21
N SER A 94 7.10 17.42 -4.51
CA SER A 94 6.38 16.32 -5.12
C SER A 94 5.09 16.07 -4.37
N GLY A 95 4.03 15.73 -5.10
CA GLY A 95 2.75 15.41 -4.50
C GLY A 95 1.92 14.55 -5.44
N PHE A 96 0.80 14.05 -4.94
CA PHE A 96 -0.12 13.27 -5.74
C PHE A 96 -1.56 13.52 -5.34
N ALA A 97 -2.47 13.31 -6.30
CA ALA A 97 -3.91 13.29 -6.07
C ALA A 97 -4.46 11.96 -6.57
N THR A 98 -5.33 11.35 -5.78
CA THR A 98 -6.08 10.17 -6.21
C THR A 98 -7.09 10.60 -7.27
N GLU A 99 -7.07 9.95 -8.43
CA GLU A 99 -8.07 10.13 -9.49
C GLU A 99 -9.16 9.07 -9.38
N ASP A 100 -8.76 7.83 -9.11
CA ASP A 100 -9.65 6.69 -8.85
C ASP A 100 -9.09 5.91 -7.66
N ALA A 101 -9.90 5.70 -6.63
CA ALA A 101 -9.52 4.99 -5.42
C ALA A 101 -9.29 3.48 -5.67
N GLY A 102 -9.98 2.88 -6.65
CA GLY A 102 -9.89 1.45 -6.98
C GLY A 102 -9.92 0.54 -5.76
N TRP A 103 -9.10 -0.53 -5.81
CA TRP A 103 -8.93 -1.48 -4.69
C TRP A 103 -8.54 -0.82 -3.37
N LYS A 104 -7.80 0.30 -3.41
CA LYS A 104 -7.33 1.00 -2.20
C LYS A 104 -8.52 1.60 -1.43
N GLY A 105 -9.51 2.14 -2.15
CA GLY A 105 -10.74 2.65 -1.54
C GLY A 105 -11.53 1.57 -0.80
N ILE A 106 -11.59 0.35 -1.34
CA ILE A 106 -12.25 -0.79 -0.70
C ILE A 106 -11.55 -1.13 0.62
N VAL A 107 -10.22 -1.27 0.59
CA VAL A 107 -9.41 -1.58 1.79
C VAL A 107 -9.55 -0.49 2.85
N ASP A 108 -9.39 0.78 2.47
CA ASP A 108 -9.46 1.90 3.40
C ASP A 108 -10.85 1.97 4.08
N ALA A 109 -11.93 1.82 3.30
CA ALA A 109 -13.30 1.82 3.82
C ALA A 109 -13.58 0.63 4.75
N THR A 110 -13.05 -0.56 4.44
CA THR A 110 -13.19 -1.73 5.32
C THR A 110 -12.41 -1.56 6.62
N LEU A 111 -11.17 -1.07 6.57
CA LEU A 111 -10.35 -0.82 7.75
C LEU A 111 -11.00 0.22 8.68
N GLU A 112 -11.53 1.31 8.12
CA GLU A 112 -12.24 2.34 8.88
C GLU A 112 -13.45 1.76 9.63
N ARG A 113 -14.25 0.90 8.98
CA ARG A 113 -15.42 0.26 9.60
C ARG A 113 -15.08 -0.67 10.76
N ILE A 114 -13.91 -1.30 10.75
CA ILE A 114 -13.46 -2.19 11.83
C ILE A 114 -12.62 -1.45 12.89
N GLY A 115 -12.56 -0.10 12.83
CA GLY A 115 -11.78 0.70 13.76
C GLY A 115 -10.26 0.57 13.59
N ALA A 116 -9.80 -0.05 12.51
CA ALA A 116 -8.39 -0.15 12.18
C ALA A 116 -7.95 1.12 11.44
N LYS A 117 -6.85 1.73 11.88
CA LYS A 117 -6.28 2.87 11.16
C LYS A 117 -5.52 2.35 9.93
N ALA A 118 -6.04 2.67 8.75
CA ALA A 118 -5.23 2.61 7.54
C ALA A 118 -3.99 3.50 7.73
N ALA A 119 -2.82 3.00 7.33
CA ALA A 119 -1.63 3.84 7.24
C ALA A 119 -1.92 4.93 6.20
N LYS A 120 -2.16 6.15 6.67
CA LYS A 120 -2.28 7.31 5.78
C LYS A 120 -0.86 7.69 5.36
N PRO A 121 -0.45 7.47 4.10
CA PRO A 121 0.77 8.11 3.63
C PRO A 121 0.59 9.62 3.82
N GLU A 122 1.68 10.34 4.15
CA GLU A 122 1.68 11.80 4.08
C GLU A 122 1.31 12.21 2.64
N GLN A 123 0.03 12.51 2.41
CA GLN A 123 -0.46 12.98 1.14
C GLN A 123 -0.07 14.45 1.02
N GLN A 124 1.03 14.70 0.31
CA GLN A 124 1.35 16.04 -0.15
C GLN A 124 0.51 16.35 -1.39
N ALA A 125 -0.20 17.47 -1.35
CA ALA A 125 -0.98 17.96 -2.48
C ALA A 125 -0.07 18.14 -3.70
N ILE A 126 -0.62 17.90 -4.89
CA ILE A 126 0.10 18.13 -6.15
C ILE A 126 0.61 19.59 -6.16
N PRO A 127 1.92 19.81 -6.41
CA PRO A 127 2.45 21.17 -6.56
C PRO A 127 1.66 21.93 -7.64
N PRO A 128 1.52 23.25 -7.52
CA PRO A 128 0.84 24.05 -8.53
C PRO A 128 1.50 23.86 -9.90
N LYS A 129 0.70 24.02 -10.96
CA LYS A 129 1.20 23.90 -12.33
C LYS A 129 2.24 24.99 -12.58
N CYS A 130 3.43 24.59 -13.02
CA CYS A 130 4.52 25.49 -13.36
C CYS A 130 5.05 25.19 -14.75
N GLU A 131 5.53 26.21 -15.44
CA GLU A 131 6.20 26.07 -16.74
C GLU A 131 7.72 26.10 -16.58
N VAL A 132 8.44 25.41 -17.47
CA VAL A 132 9.90 25.45 -17.47
C VAL A 132 10.35 26.87 -17.82
N GLY A 133 11.20 27.45 -16.98
CA GLY A 133 11.65 28.84 -17.11
C GLY A 133 10.78 29.86 -16.38
N GLN A 134 9.67 29.43 -15.76
CA GLN A 134 8.87 30.31 -14.92
C GLN A 134 9.69 30.77 -13.71
N THR A 135 9.78 32.08 -13.50
CA THR A 135 10.37 32.65 -12.30
C THR A 135 9.33 32.68 -11.18
N VAL A 136 9.73 32.23 -9.99
CA VAL A 136 8.90 32.23 -8.78
C VAL A 136 9.57 33.05 -7.70
N THR A 137 8.80 33.90 -7.01
CA THR A 137 9.30 34.67 -5.88
C THR A 137 9.06 33.89 -4.58
N PRO A 138 10.13 33.52 -3.84
CA PRO A 138 9.98 32.81 -2.58
C PRO A 138 9.34 33.75 -1.53
N GLN A 139 8.30 33.28 -0.85
CA GLN A 139 7.57 34.06 0.16
C GLN A 139 8.13 33.86 1.58
N ARG A 140 8.63 32.66 1.88
CA ARG A 140 9.15 32.28 3.19
C ARG A 140 10.24 31.23 3.02
N PHE A 141 11.27 31.33 3.85
CA PHE A 141 12.27 30.29 4.04
C PHE A 141 12.20 29.78 5.47
N GLU A 142 12.39 28.47 5.65
CA GLU A 142 12.42 27.84 6.95
C GLU A 142 13.54 26.80 6.98
N LEU A 143 14.38 26.87 8.02
CA LEU A 143 15.39 25.86 8.27
C LEU A 143 14.73 24.67 8.96
N LYS A 144 14.69 23.52 8.28
CA LYS A 144 14.24 22.25 8.86
C LYS A 144 15.43 21.43 9.31
N GLU A 145 15.68 21.43 10.62
CA GLU A 145 16.70 20.58 11.21
C GLU A 145 16.18 19.15 11.34
N GLY A 146 16.89 18.20 10.73
CA GLY A 146 16.62 16.77 10.85
C GLY A 146 17.63 16.10 11.77
N LYS A 147 17.19 15.09 12.53
CA LYS A 147 18.09 14.15 13.21
C LYS A 147 17.87 12.76 12.64
N THR A 148 18.96 12.03 12.44
CA THR A 148 18.87 10.61 12.10
C THR A 148 18.21 9.86 13.24
N LYS A 149 17.45 8.82 12.89
CA LYS A 149 16.88 7.88 13.85
C LYS A 149 17.59 6.55 13.68
N ALA A 150 17.83 5.86 14.79
CA ALA A 150 18.29 4.48 14.73
C ALA A 150 17.29 3.62 13.95
N PRO A 151 17.74 2.53 13.29
CA PRO A 151 16.84 1.58 12.65
C PRO A 151 15.77 1.10 13.62
N ALA A 152 14.52 1.03 13.15
CA ALA A 152 13.44 0.49 13.96
C ALA A 152 13.72 -0.98 14.28
N ALA A 153 13.44 -1.39 15.52
CA ALA A 153 13.49 -2.80 15.88
C ALA A 153 12.48 -3.60 15.03
N TYR A 154 12.80 -4.87 14.77
CA TYR A 154 11.88 -5.76 14.08
C TYR A 154 10.61 -5.99 14.93
N THR A 155 9.47 -6.02 14.24
CA THR A 155 8.21 -6.58 14.72
C THR A 155 8.04 -7.95 14.06
N ASP A 156 7.12 -8.79 14.54
CA ASP A 156 6.85 -10.09 13.92
C ASP A 156 6.64 -9.98 12.41
N ALA A 157 5.85 -8.99 11.96
CA ALA A 157 5.59 -8.74 10.56
C ALA A 157 6.84 -8.31 9.77
N THR A 158 7.66 -7.40 10.32
CA THR A 158 8.86 -6.93 9.60
C THR A 158 9.99 -7.96 9.63
N LEU A 159 10.05 -8.81 10.66
CA LEU A 159 10.97 -9.94 10.73
C LEU A 159 10.62 -11.00 9.70
N LEU A 160 9.35 -11.42 9.61
CA LEU A 160 8.88 -12.37 8.60
C LEU A 160 9.15 -11.85 7.19
N THR A 161 8.87 -10.56 6.94
CA THR A 161 9.20 -9.92 5.65
C THR A 161 10.71 -9.98 5.36
N ALA A 162 11.55 -9.75 6.37
CA ALA A 162 13.00 -9.84 6.22
C ALA A 162 13.47 -11.28 5.95
N MET A 163 12.83 -12.29 6.55
CA MET A 163 13.11 -13.70 6.29
C MET A 163 12.71 -14.09 4.86
N GLU A 164 11.51 -13.69 4.41
CA GLU A 164 11.02 -13.94 3.04
C GLU A 164 11.86 -13.25 1.97
N THR A 165 12.41 -12.08 2.29
CA THR A 165 13.17 -11.24 1.34
C THR A 165 14.64 -11.06 1.71
N CYS A 166 15.24 -12.05 2.39
CA CYS A 166 16.59 -11.99 2.95
C CYS A 166 17.68 -11.60 1.93
N GLY A 167 17.48 -11.93 0.64
CA GLY A 167 18.40 -11.56 -0.43
C GLY A 167 18.42 -10.06 -0.76
N ARG A 168 17.43 -9.25 -0.34
CA ARG A 168 17.36 -7.81 -0.67
C ARG A 168 18.38 -6.96 0.08
N SER A 169 18.82 -7.41 1.25
CA SER A 169 19.75 -6.68 2.12
C SER A 169 21.21 -7.11 1.94
N LEU A 170 21.51 -7.91 0.92
CA LEU A 170 22.87 -8.36 0.63
C LEU A 170 23.56 -7.40 -0.33
N ASP A 171 24.80 -7.03 0.00
CA ASP A 171 25.64 -6.18 -0.85
C ASP A 171 26.20 -6.92 -2.08
N ASP A 172 26.30 -8.26 -2.00
CA ASP A 172 26.72 -9.10 -3.12
C ASP A 172 25.54 -9.36 -4.07
N GLU A 173 25.59 -8.76 -5.25
CA GLU A 173 24.54 -8.89 -6.26
C GLU A 173 24.35 -10.33 -6.77
N GLN A 174 25.42 -11.14 -6.83
CA GLN A 174 25.31 -12.54 -7.25
C GLN A 174 24.59 -13.38 -6.20
N LEU A 175 24.92 -13.17 -4.93
CA LEU A 175 24.25 -13.85 -3.82
C LEU A 175 22.80 -13.39 -3.67
N ALA A 176 22.55 -12.09 -3.81
CA ALA A 176 21.21 -11.51 -3.80
C ALA A 176 20.33 -12.09 -4.93
N ALA A 177 20.89 -12.25 -6.13
CA ALA A 177 20.20 -12.88 -7.25
C ALA A 177 19.91 -14.36 -7.01
N ALA A 178 20.85 -15.10 -6.43
CA ALA A 178 20.67 -16.52 -6.09
C ALA A 178 19.56 -16.76 -5.05
N LEU A 179 19.35 -15.80 -4.15
CA LEU A 179 18.31 -15.83 -3.12
C LEU A 179 17.01 -15.15 -3.55
N LYS A 180 16.93 -14.61 -4.77
CA LYS A 180 15.74 -13.93 -5.25
C LYS A 180 14.57 -14.92 -5.37
N GLY A 181 13.54 -14.72 -4.56
CA GLY A 181 12.40 -15.61 -4.47
C GLY A 181 12.61 -16.83 -3.56
N ARG A 182 13.73 -16.90 -2.83
CA ARG A 182 14.01 -17.93 -1.81
C ARG A 182 14.28 -17.26 -0.47
N GLY A 183 13.32 -17.37 0.44
CA GLY A 183 13.45 -16.86 1.81
C GLY A 183 14.22 -17.81 2.73
N ILE A 184 14.46 -17.36 3.96
CA ILE A 184 14.88 -18.23 5.07
C ILE A 184 13.62 -18.85 5.66
N GLY A 185 13.52 -20.18 5.58
CA GLY A 185 12.31 -20.92 5.98
C GLY A 185 11.35 -21.16 4.81
N THR A 186 10.16 -21.66 5.13
CA THR A 186 9.08 -21.95 4.18
C THR A 186 7.77 -21.45 4.77
N ALA A 187 6.68 -21.37 4.01
CA ALA A 187 5.40 -20.82 4.51
C ALA A 187 4.87 -21.49 5.81
N ALA A 188 5.35 -22.68 6.15
CA ALA A 188 4.97 -23.42 7.35
C ALA A 188 6.00 -23.36 8.50
N THR A 189 7.18 -22.75 8.32
CA THR A 189 8.33 -22.80 9.25
C THR A 189 9.09 -21.48 9.29
#